data_AF-A0A8B7Y1F0-F1
#
_entry.id   AF-A0A8B7Y1F0-F1
#
_cell.length_a   1.000
_cell.length_b   1.000
_cell.length_c   1.000
_cell.angle_alpha   90.00
_cell.angle_beta   90.00
_cell.angle_gamma   90.00
#
_symmetry.space_group_name_H-M   'P 1'
#
loop_
_entity.id
_entity.type
_entity.pdbx_description
1 polymer ?
#
loop_
_entity_poly.entity_id
_entity_poly.type
_entity_poly.pdbx_seq_one_letter_code
_entity_poly.pdbx_strand_id
1 'polypeptide(L)'
;MALDVFYMAPWYTEQIFTVLWAIIGIFVDKAVLYFTQCLSEQFHRYDLVGWYLGLLKYASKEICFILKTLSDPENLPAMVCCAHGKDRTGVVIALVLSVLGKSDEYIAVDYSLSQKGLEPIMPELKEKTKHPLSDDSFLLAGKETMLEVLNTTRKILVKHVHVYE
;
A
#
# COMPACT_ATOMS: atom_id res chain seq x y z
N MET A 1 -15.75 17.67 22.20
CA MET A 1 -16.11 17.47 23.63
C MET A 1 -16.24 16.00 24.04
N ALA A 2 -16.72 15.06 23.21
CA ALA A 2 -16.68 13.62 23.54
C ALA A 2 -15.46 12.86 22.95
N LEU A 3 -14.73 13.46 22.01
CA LEU A 3 -13.57 12.84 21.35
C LEU A 3 -12.21 13.21 21.97
N ASP A 4 -12.19 14.19 22.88
CA ASP A 4 -10.96 14.66 23.52
C ASP A 4 -10.60 13.84 24.79
N VAL A 5 -11.54 13.01 25.26
CA VAL A 5 -11.36 12.14 26.44
C VAL A 5 -10.45 10.93 26.13
N PHE A 6 -10.40 10.49 24.87
CA PHE A 6 -9.62 9.30 24.49
C PHE A 6 -8.11 9.56 24.39
N TYR A 7 -7.67 10.80 24.14
CA TYR A 7 -6.25 11.13 24.00
C TYR A 7 -5.48 11.30 25.32
N MET A 8 -6.18 11.29 26.47
CA MET A 8 -5.56 11.44 27.80
C MET A 8 -5.59 10.15 28.63
N ALA A 9 -6.01 9.03 28.03
CA ALA A 9 -6.17 7.77 28.74
C ALA A 9 -4.80 7.07 28.95
N PRO A 10 -4.43 6.67 30.18
CA PRO A 10 -3.15 6.00 30.46
C PRO A 10 -2.98 4.69 29.68
N TRP A 11 -1.75 4.32 29.30
CA TRP A 11 -1.44 3.15 28.46
C TRP A 11 -2.06 1.81 28.91
N TYR A 12 -2.36 1.63 30.21
CA TYR A 12 -3.00 0.43 30.74
C TYR A 12 -4.51 0.39 30.46
N THR A 13 -5.16 1.52 30.17
CA THR A 13 -6.59 1.57 29.81
C THR A 13 -6.84 1.02 28.40
N GLU A 14 -5.94 1.27 27.45
CA GLU A 14 -5.94 0.65 26.12
C GLU A 14 -5.73 -0.88 26.20
N GLN A 15 -4.88 -1.34 27.12
CA GLN A 15 -4.66 -2.77 27.35
C GLN A 15 -5.85 -3.44 28.02
N ILE A 16 -6.49 -2.79 28.99
CA ILE A 16 -7.72 -3.27 29.62
C ILE A 16 -8.87 -3.32 28.61
N PHE A 17 -9.02 -2.31 27.74
CA PHE A 17 -10.00 -2.33 26.65
C PHE A 17 -9.73 -3.49 25.69
N THR A 18 -8.48 -3.71 25.29
CA THR A 18 -8.11 -4.82 24.40
C THR A 18 -8.40 -6.18 25.02
N VAL A 19 -8.08 -6.38 26.31
CA VAL A 19 -8.35 -7.62 27.04
C VAL A 19 -9.85 -7.82 27.27
N LEU A 20 -10.60 -6.77 27.62
CA LEU A 20 -12.06 -6.82 27.76
C LEU A 20 -12.73 -7.12 26.42
N TRP A 21 -12.26 -6.54 25.32
CA TRP A 21 -12.78 -6.78 23.97
C TRP A 21 -12.44 -8.19 23.48
N ALA A 22 -11.25 -8.71 23.80
CA ALA A 22 -10.86 -10.09 23.53
C ALA A 22 -11.71 -11.10 24.33
N ILE A 23 -12.00 -10.82 25.60
CA ILE A 23 -12.90 -11.63 26.43
C ILE A 23 -14.32 -11.58 25.89
N ILE A 24 -14.84 -10.41 25.50
CA ILE A 24 -16.14 -10.28 24.83
C ILE A 24 -16.15 -11.08 23.52
N GLY A 25 -15.08 -11.03 22.73
CA GLY A 25 -14.92 -11.82 21.50
C GLY A 25 -14.80 -13.34 21.71
N ILE A 26 -14.44 -13.81 22.90
CA ILE A 26 -14.46 -15.24 23.26
C ILE A 26 -15.89 -15.73 23.52
N PHE A 27 -16.76 -14.87 24.05
CA PHE A 27 -18.14 -15.22 24.43
C PHE A 27 -19.20 -14.86 23.38
N VAL A 28 -18.86 -14.01 22.42
CA VAL A 28 -19.73 -13.70 21.28
C VAL A 28 -19.20 -14.48 20.08
N ASP A 29 -19.93 -15.56 19.74
CA ASP A 29 -19.69 -16.50 18.64
C ASP A 29 -19.43 -15.78 17.28
N LYS A 30 -19.17 -16.53 16.19
CA LYS A 30 -18.84 -16.09 14.80
C LYS A 30 -19.40 -14.73 14.32
N ALA A 31 -20.52 -14.27 14.85
CA ALA A 31 -21.05 -12.91 14.72
C ALA A 31 -20.05 -11.79 15.06
N VAL A 32 -19.18 -11.88 16.08
CA VAL A 32 -18.15 -10.83 16.31
C VAL A 32 -17.02 -10.92 15.31
N LEU A 33 -16.64 -12.11 14.85
CA LEU A 33 -15.73 -12.27 13.70
C LEU A 33 -16.34 -11.65 12.44
N TYR A 34 -17.61 -11.92 12.16
CA TYR A 34 -18.38 -11.33 11.05
C TYR A 34 -18.53 -9.81 11.20
N PHE A 35 -18.72 -9.32 12.42
CA PHE A 35 -18.86 -7.89 12.72
C PHE A 35 -17.52 -7.16 12.68
N THR A 36 -16.42 -7.78 13.10
CA THR A 36 -15.06 -7.26 12.87
C THR A 36 -14.70 -7.29 11.39
N GLN A 37 -15.16 -8.29 10.63
CA GLN A 37 -15.07 -8.31 9.16
C GLN A 37 -15.92 -7.20 8.54
N CYS A 38 -17.15 -6.98 8.99
CA CYS A 38 -18.05 -5.94 8.48
C CYS A 38 -17.61 -4.52 8.89
N LEU A 39 -17.02 -4.35 10.07
CA LEU A 39 -16.33 -3.12 10.47
C LEU A 39 -15.05 -2.92 9.65
N SER A 40 -14.33 -3.99 9.29
CA SER A 40 -13.24 -3.92 8.33
C SER A 40 -13.71 -3.55 6.92
N GLU A 41 -14.95 -3.89 6.54
CA GLU A 41 -15.57 -3.40 5.29
C GLU A 41 -15.83 -1.89 5.34
N GLN A 42 -16.06 -1.30 6.52
CA GLN A 42 -16.19 0.15 6.71
C GLN A 42 -14.84 0.88 6.81
N PHE A 43 -13.77 0.20 7.21
CA PHE A 43 -12.39 0.69 7.09
C PHE A 43 -11.88 0.48 5.66
N HIS A 44 -12.48 1.19 4.70
CA HIS A 44 -12.06 1.33 3.31
C HIS A 44 -11.31 0.12 2.73
N ARG A 45 -12.04 -0.71 1.97
CA ARG A 45 -11.49 -1.62 0.96
C ARG A 45 -10.47 -0.84 0.12
N TYR A 46 -9.18 -0.90 0.48
CA TYR A 46 -8.13 -0.26 -0.31
C TYR A 46 -8.01 -1.12 -1.57
N ASP A 47 -8.48 -0.56 -2.68
CA ASP A 47 -8.09 -1.04 -3.99
C ASP A 47 -6.55 -0.97 -4.12
N LEU A 48 -6.02 -1.62 -5.15
CA LEU A 48 -4.57 -1.68 -5.34
C LEU A 48 -3.94 -0.26 -5.39
N VAL A 49 -4.66 0.71 -5.97
CA VAL A 49 -4.26 2.12 -6.02
C VAL A 49 -4.09 2.69 -4.62
N GLY A 50 -5.12 2.56 -3.79
CA GLY A 50 -5.10 3.03 -2.41
C GLY A 50 -4.03 2.35 -1.57
N TRP A 51 -3.75 1.07 -1.83
CA TRP A 51 -2.63 0.36 -1.19
C TRP A 51 -1.27 0.95 -1.59
N TYR A 52 -1.04 1.29 -2.87
CA TYR A 52 0.19 1.97 -3.33
C TYR A 52 0.30 3.39 -2.78
N LEU A 53 -0.80 4.14 -2.67
CA LEU A 53 -0.80 5.44 -2.02
C LEU A 53 -0.47 5.34 -0.53
N GLY A 54 -0.96 4.29 0.14
CA GLY A 54 -0.58 3.94 1.50
C GLY A 54 0.93 3.66 1.61
N LEU A 55 1.48 2.86 0.69
CA LEU A 55 2.92 2.60 0.65
C LEU A 55 3.74 3.89 0.52
N LEU A 56 3.38 4.78 -0.41
CA LEU A 56 4.05 6.08 -0.59
C LEU A 56 3.98 6.95 0.67
N LYS A 57 2.85 6.94 1.39
CA LYS A 57 2.64 7.74 2.60
C LYS A 57 3.42 7.19 3.79
N TYR A 58 3.28 5.90 4.07
CA TYR A 58 3.75 5.29 5.31
C TYR A 58 5.19 4.74 5.23
N ALA A 59 5.67 4.38 4.03
CA ALA A 59 7.05 3.88 3.81
C ALA A 59 7.98 4.94 3.18
N SER A 60 7.68 6.22 3.37
CA SER A 60 8.43 7.33 2.76
C SER A 60 9.91 7.36 3.15
N LYS A 61 10.25 6.95 4.39
CA LYS A 61 11.64 6.92 4.87
C LYS A 61 12.45 5.84 4.15
N GLU A 62 11.88 4.66 4.00
CA GLU A 62 12.47 3.51 3.33
C GLU A 62 12.64 3.78 1.83
N ILE A 63 11.63 4.37 1.19
CA ILE A 63 11.70 4.81 -0.21
C ILE A 63 12.82 5.83 -0.39
N CYS A 64 12.91 6.85 0.47
CA CYS A 64 13.99 7.84 0.43
C CYS A 64 15.37 7.21 0.62
N PHE A 65 15.50 6.22 1.51
CA PHE A 65 16.75 5.49 1.69
C PHE A 65 17.17 4.75 0.40
N ILE A 66 16.22 4.07 -0.26
CA ILE A 66 16.49 3.37 -1.52
C ILE A 66 16.92 4.38 -2.61
N LEU A 67 16.18 5.47 -2.78
CA LEU A 67 16.51 6.50 -3.79
C LEU A 67 17.88 7.13 -3.55
N LYS A 68 18.23 7.42 -2.29
CA LYS A 68 19.57 7.92 -1.94
C LYS A 68 20.67 6.90 -2.26
N THR A 69 20.43 5.63 -1.93
CA THR A 69 21.39 4.55 -2.21
C THR A 69 21.63 4.42 -3.72
N LEU A 70 20.56 4.46 -4.53
CA LEU A 70 20.63 4.37 -5.99
C LEU A 70 21.23 5.63 -6.65
N SER A 71 21.24 6.77 -5.97
CA SER A 71 21.82 8.02 -6.49
C SER A 71 23.35 8.05 -6.44
N ASP A 72 23.95 7.15 -5.66
CA ASP A 72 25.40 7.03 -5.53
C ASP A 72 25.96 6.06 -6.59
N PRO A 73 26.83 6.54 -7.51
CA PRO A 73 27.44 5.69 -8.53
C PRO A 73 28.23 4.50 -7.98
N GLU A 74 28.75 4.57 -6.75
CA GLU A 74 29.50 3.45 -6.13
C GLU A 74 28.61 2.24 -5.84
N ASN A 75 27.30 2.45 -5.72
CA ASN A 75 26.32 1.38 -5.48
C ASN A 75 25.79 0.74 -6.78
N LEU A 76 26.31 1.12 -7.95
CA LEU A 76 25.84 0.65 -9.25
C LEU A 76 26.79 -0.40 -9.86
N PRO A 77 26.26 -1.42 -10.58
CA PRO A 77 24.85 -1.66 -10.88
C PRO A 77 24.05 -2.22 -9.69
N ALA A 78 22.80 -1.80 -9.56
CA ALA A 78 21.90 -2.22 -8.47
C ALA A 78 20.68 -2.99 -8.98
N MET A 79 20.20 -3.94 -8.18
CA MET A 79 18.94 -4.66 -8.42
C MET A 79 17.94 -4.30 -7.32
N VAL A 80 16.76 -3.83 -7.72
CA VAL A 80 15.64 -3.57 -6.80
C VAL A 80 14.61 -4.70 -6.94
N CYS A 81 14.39 -5.47 -5.88
CA CYS A 81 13.42 -6.57 -5.88
C CYS A 81 12.57 -6.60 -4.60
N CYS A 82 11.37 -7.18 -4.70
CA CYS A 82 10.49 -7.46 -3.58
C CYS A 82 10.22 -8.97 -3.52
N ALA A 83 8.97 -9.40 -3.26
CA ALA A 83 8.61 -10.81 -3.32
C ALA A 83 8.40 -11.31 -4.77
N HIS A 84 7.62 -10.56 -5.55
CA HIS A 84 7.24 -10.95 -6.92
C HIS A 84 7.58 -9.88 -7.97
N GLY A 85 8.35 -8.86 -7.59
CA GLY A 85 8.78 -7.79 -8.50
C GLY A 85 7.70 -6.80 -8.95
N LYS A 86 6.41 -7.00 -8.64
CA LYS A 86 5.32 -6.10 -9.05
C LYS A 86 5.15 -4.90 -8.12
N ASP A 87 4.86 -5.13 -6.84
CA ASP A 87 4.27 -4.09 -5.98
C ASP A 87 5.29 -3.05 -5.48
N ARG A 88 5.99 -3.34 -4.37
CA ARG A 88 6.99 -2.43 -3.77
C ARG A 88 8.08 -2.04 -4.77
N THR A 89 8.51 -3.00 -5.59
CA THR A 89 9.46 -2.75 -6.68
C THR A 89 8.87 -1.80 -7.71
N GLY A 90 7.66 -2.05 -8.22
CA GLY A 90 7.02 -1.20 -9.22
C GLY A 90 6.84 0.24 -8.74
N VAL A 91 6.44 0.44 -7.48
CA VAL A 91 6.32 1.80 -6.91
C VAL A 91 7.68 2.50 -6.83
N VAL A 92 8.74 1.82 -6.37
CA VAL A 92 10.08 2.42 -6.29
C VAL A 92 10.62 2.73 -7.69
N ILE A 93 10.50 1.80 -8.64
CA ILE A 93 10.95 2.01 -10.02
C ILE A 93 10.15 3.14 -10.69
N ALA A 94 8.85 3.24 -10.43
CA ALA A 94 8.04 4.35 -10.91
C ALA A 94 8.55 5.71 -10.41
N LEU A 95 8.98 5.80 -9.15
CA LEU A 95 9.61 7.00 -8.61
C LEU A 95 10.97 7.29 -9.24
N VAL A 96 11.82 6.27 -9.42
CA VAL A 96 13.12 6.42 -10.09
C VAL A 96 12.93 6.96 -11.51
N LEU A 97 12.05 6.35 -12.30
CA LEU A 97 11.77 6.77 -13.67
C LEU A 97 11.14 8.17 -13.73
N SER A 98 10.32 8.54 -12.74
CA SER A 98 9.76 9.89 -12.62
C SER A 98 10.87 10.93 -12.38
N VAL A 99 11.82 10.65 -11.49
CA VAL A 99 12.99 11.51 -11.23
C VAL A 99 13.87 11.64 -12.48
N LEU A 100 13.99 10.57 -13.26
CA LEU A 100 14.69 10.56 -14.55
C LEU A 100 13.90 11.24 -15.69
N GLY A 101 12.73 11.84 -15.40
CA GLY A 101 11.95 12.62 -16.36
C GLY A 101 11.16 11.79 -17.38
N LYS A 102 10.89 10.52 -17.10
CA LYS A 102 10.01 9.70 -17.96
C LYS A 102 8.55 10.12 -17.80
N SER A 103 7.78 9.96 -18.88
CA SER A 103 6.34 10.23 -18.87
C SER A 103 5.58 9.19 -18.03
N ASP A 104 4.43 9.57 -17.47
CA ASP A 104 3.59 8.64 -16.71
C ASP A 104 3.17 7.43 -17.55
N GLU A 105 2.95 7.66 -18.84
CA GLU A 105 2.63 6.63 -19.81
C GLU A 105 3.78 5.62 -19.97
N TYR A 106 5.02 6.09 -20.07
CA TYR A 106 6.20 5.24 -20.13
C TYR A 106 6.32 4.39 -18.86
N ILE A 107 6.15 5.02 -17.70
CA ILE A 107 6.26 4.36 -16.40
C ILE A 107 5.18 3.29 -16.23
N ALA A 108 3.96 3.59 -16.64
CA ALA A 108 2.85 2.66 -16.53
C ALA A 108 2.99 1.47 -17.49
N VAL A 109 3.54 1.68 -18.68
CA VAL A 109 3.88 0.60 -19.62
C VAL A 109 5.00 -0.27 -19.05
N ASP A 110 6.06 0.31 -18.48
CA ASP A 110 7.12 -0.45 -17.82
C ASP A 110 6.59 -1.31 -16.67
N TYR A 111 5.75 -0.72 -15.81
CA TYR A 111 5.09 -1.44 -14.72
C TYR A 111 4.28 -2.65 -15.21
N SER A 112 3.53 -2.50 -16.30
CA SER A 112 2.64 -3.57 -16.80
C SER A 112 3.40 -4.78 -17.36
N LEU A 113 4.68 -4.63 -17.71
CA LEU A 113 5.54 -5.76 -18.09
C LEU A 113 5.69 -6.78 -16.95
N SER A 114 5.48 -6.36 -15.70
CA SER A 114 5.45 -7.26 -14.54
C SER A 114 4.39 -8.35 -14.67
N GLN A 115 3.30 -8.11 -15.41
CA GLN A 115 2.23 -9.08 -15.63
C GLN A 115 2.77 -10.40 -16.19
N LYS A 116 3.67 -10.31 -17.18
CA LYS A 116 4.29 -11.48 -17.81
C LYS A 116 5.13 -12.28 -16.83
N GLY A 117 5.81 -11.61 -15.90
CA GLY A 117 6.59 -12.25 -14.84
C GLY A 117 5.72 -13.01 -13.83
N LEU A 118 4.45 -12.63 -13.68
CA LEU A 118 3.50 -13.26 -12.76
C LEU A 118 2.75 -14.44 -13.37
N GLU A 119 2.68 -14.57 -14.70
CA GLU A 119 1.96 -15.65 -15.39
C GLU A 119 2.30 -17.05 -14.87
N PRO A 120 3.57 -17.43 -14.63
CA PRO A 120 3.92 -18.78 -14.17
C PRO A 120 3.40 -19.11 -12.77
N ILE A 121 3.27 -18.09 -11.92
CA ILE A 121 2.85 -18.24 -10.52
C ILE A 121 1.38 -17.83 -10.30
N MET A 122 0.68 -17.40 -11.36
CA MET A 122 -0.70 -16.93 -11.28
C MET A 122 -1.67 -17.95 -10.67
N PRO A 123 -1.58 -19.27 -10.95
CA PRO A 123 -2.47 -20.25 -10.32
C PRO A 123 -2.28 -20.31 -8.79
N GLU A 124 -1.02 -20.28 -8.33
CA GLU A 124 -0.68 -20.28 -6.92
C GLU A 124 -1.09 -18.98 -6.23
N LEU A 125 -0.86 -17.83 -6.89
CA LEU A 125 -1.30 -16.54 -6.39
C LEU A 125 -2.81 -16.51 -6.21
N LYS A 126 -3.57 -16.95 -7.22
CA LYS A 126 -5.04 -17.05 -7.15
C LYS A 126 -5.51 -17.91 -6.00
N GLU A 127 -4.84 -19.04 -5.73
CA GLU A 127 -5.19 -19.91 -4.61
C GLU A 127 -4.93 -19.24 -3.27
N LYS A 128 -3.75 -18.60 -3.12
CA LYS A 128 -3.36 -17.89 -1.89
C LYS A 128 -4.17 -16.62 -1.65
N THR A 129 -4.64 -15.97 -2.70
CA THR A 129 -5.53 -14.81 -2.62
C THR A 129 -7.00 -15.20 -2.65
N LYS A 130 -7.40 -16.47 -2.43
CA LYS A 130 -8.81 -16.79 -2.13
C LYS A 130 -9.18 -16.28 -0.74
N HIS A 131 -9.25 -14.98 -0.58
CA HIS A 131 -9.81 -14.33 0.59
C HIS A 131 -11.12 -13.66 0.18
N PRO A 132 -12.23 -13.79 0.94
CA PRO A 132 -13.50 -13.14 0.60
C PRO A 132 -13.45 -11.62 0.38
N LEU A 133 -12.34 -11.00 0.79
CA LEU A 133 -12.09 -9.55 0.74
C LEU A 133 -10.99 -9.14 -0.25
N SER A 134 -10.37 -10.08 -0.98
CA SER A 134 -9.34 -9.72 -1.96
C SER A 134 -9.98 -9.25 -3.27
N ASP A 135 -9.59 -8.06 -3.72
CA ASP A 135 -9.87 -7.59 -5.08
C ASP A 135 -8.94 -8.31 -6.07
N ASP A 136 -9.47 -8.72 -7.22
CA ASP A 136 -8.70 -9.35 -8.29
C ASP A 136 -7.62 -8.40 -8.86
N SER A 137 -7.75 -7.09 -8.63
CA SER A 137 -6.73 -6.10 -8.99
C SER A 137 -5.35 -6.44 -8.40
N PHE A 138 -5.28 -7.05 -7.21
CA PHE A 138 -4.02 -7.46 -6.57
C PHE A 138 -3.28 -8.56 -7.34
N LEU A 139 -3.96 -9.29 -8.22
CA LEU A 139 -3.34 -10.31 -9.08
C LEU A 139 -2.75 -9.74 -10.36
N LEU A 140 -3.17 -8.54 -10.75
CA LEU A 140 -2.83 -7.95 -12.04
C LEU A 140 -1.81 -6.81 -11.90
N ALA A 141 -1.01 -6.62 -12.95
CA ALA A 141 -0.14 -5.46 -13.12
C ALA A 141 -0.73 -4.54 -14.20
N GLY A 142 -1.90 -3.96 -13.92
CA GLY A 142 -2.60 -3.07 -14.84
C GLY A 142 -1.85 -1.74 -15.02
N LYS A 143 -1.68 -1.30 -16.26
CA LYS A 143 -1.08 0.00 -16.59
C LYS A 143 -1.91 1.15 -15.97
N GLU A 144 -3.22 1.00 -16.03
CA GLU A 144 -4.24 1.93 -15.57
C GLU A 144 -4.10 2.19 -14.07
N THR A 145 -3.80 1.15 -13.29
CA THR A 145 -3.50 1.26 -11.86
C THR A 145 -2.30 2.18 -11.62
N MET A 146 -1.21 2.01 -12.37
CA MET A 146 -0.02 2.83 -12.19
C MET A 146 -0.26 4.28 -12.64
N LEU A 147 -0.98 4.49 -13.75
CA LEU A 147 -1.38 5.83 -14.18
C LEU A 147 -2.20 6.55 -13.11
N GLU A 148 -3.14 5.86 -12.49
CA GLU A 148 -3.98 6.43 -11.44
C GLU A 148 -3.17 6.79 -10.20
N VAL A 149 -2.24 5.93 -9.79
CA VAL A 149 -1.31 6.21 -8.68
C VAL A 149 -0.49 7.45 -8.97
N LEU A 150 0.17 7.53 -10.13
CA LEU A 150 1.01 8.68 -10.51
C LEU A 150 0.21 9.99 -10.56
N ASN A 151 -0.97 9.97 -11.18
CA ASN A 151 -1.86 11.13 -11.26
C ASN A 151 -2.31 11.58 -9.86
N THR A 152 -2.68 10.64 -9.00
CA THR A 152 -3.15 10.94 -7.65
C THR A 152 -2.02 11.48 -6.77
N THR A 153 -0.82 10.89 -6.84
CA THR A 153 0.36 11.38 -6.14
C THR A 153 0.69 12.81 -6.54
N ARG A 154 0.67 13.15 -7.84
CA ARG A 154 0.92 14.52 -8.31
C ARG A 154 -0.13 15.51 -7.80
N LYS A 155 -1.42 15.14 -7.82
CA LYS A 155 -2.49 15.98 -7.27
C LYS A 155 -2.29 16.26 -5.78
N ILE A 156 -1.82 15.28 -5.01
CA ILE A 156 -1.51 15.44 -3.58
C ILE A 156 -0.31 16.37 -3.39
N LEU A 157 0.76 16.19 -4.19
CA LEU A 157 1.96 17.02 -4.13
C LEU A 157 1.69 18.49 -4.48
N VAL A 158 0.95 18.76 -5.57
CA VAL A 158 0.59 20.13 -5.97
C VAL A 158 -0.19 20.85 -4.87
N LYS A 159 -1.11 20.15 -4.20
CA LYS A 159 -1.84 20.72 -3.05
C LYS A 159 -0.94 21.04 -1.86
N HIS A 160 0.14 20.29 -1.65
CA HIS A 160 1.07 20.55 -0.55
C HIS A 160 2.04 21.69 -0.88
N VAL A 161 2.45 21.85 -2.15
CA VAL A 161 3.34 22.94 -2.57
C VAL A 161 2.67 24.32 -2.36
N HIS A 162 1.38 24.46 -2.67
CA HIS A 162 0.64 25.72 -2.49
C HIS A 162 0.28 26.07 -1.02
N VAL A 163 0.64 25.23 -0.05
CA VAL A 163 0.43 25.53 1.39
C VAL A 163 1.68 26.15 2.02
N TYR A 164 2.82 26.12 1.32
CA TYR A 164 4.09 26.67 1.79
C TYR A 164 4.56 27.92 1.01
N GLU A 165 3.68 28.51 0.20
CA GLU A 165 3.82 29.86 -0.39
C GLU A 165 2.92 30.86 0.34
#